data_AF-A0A842XH31-F1
#
_entry.id   AF-A0A842XH31-F1
#
_cell.length_a   1.000
_cell.length_b   1.000
_cell.length_c   1.000
_cell.angle_alpha   90.00
_cell.angle_beta   90.00
_cell.angle_gamma   90.00
#
_symmetry.space_group_name_H-M   'P 1'
#
loop_
_entity.id
_entity.type
_entity.pdbx_description
1 polymer ?
#
loop_
_entity_poly.entity_id
_entity_poly.type
_entity_poly.pdbx_seq_one_letter_code
_entity_poly.pdbx_strand_id
1 'polypeptide(L)' 'MLLVDDILRLPIDLGMKVLRTLAEQVDDELLRTEESVRKRVMETQLKYESGEIKEEEYREMMDYLKKRLEEVKKE' A
#
# COMPACT_ATOMS: atom_id res chain seq x y z
N MET A 1 15.66 -4.37 20.76
CA MET A 1 14.51 -4.39 19.83
C MET A 1 14.96 -5.19 18.62
N LEU A 2 14.69 -6.51 18.63
CA LEU A 2 15.36 -7.51 17.77
C LEU A 2 14.51 -7.98 16.57
N LEU A 3 13.33 -7.40 16.34
CA LEU A 3 12.39 -7.88 15.31
C LEU A 3 12.71 -7.39 13.89
N VAL A 4 13.49 -6.32 13.75
CA VAL A 4 13.79 -5.72 12.43
C VAL A 4 14.83 -6.55 11.65
N ASP A 5 15.79 -7.17 12.35
CA ASP A 5 16.91 -7.90 11.72
C ASP A 5 16.50 -9.28 11.18
N ASP A 6 15.57 -9.98 11.82
CA ASP A 6 15.10 -11.28 11.32
C ASP A 6 14.13 -11.15 10.14
N ILE A 7 13.40 -10.03 10.05
CA ILE A 7 12.45 -9.76 8.96
C ILE A 7 13.16 -9.30 7.68
N LEU A 8 14.30 -8.61 7.79
CA LEU A 8 15.16 -8.25 6.64
C LEU A 8 15.78 -9.47 5.93
N ARG A 9 15.75 -10.65 6.57
CA ARG A 9 16.19 -11.93 6.00
C ARG A 9 15.12 -12.70 5.25
N LEU A 10 13.86 -12.25 5.27
CA LEU A 10 12.82 -12.83 4.41
C LEU A 10 13.12 -12.52 2.95
N PRO A 11 12.93 -13.49 2.03
CA PRO A 11 13.28 -13.31 0.63
C PRO A 11 12.53 -12.10 0.07
N ILE A 12 13.28 -11.19 -0.54
CA ILE A 12 12.82 -9.93 -1.16
C ILE A 12 11.64 -10.18 -2.14
N ASP A 13 11.56 -11.40 -2.68
CA ASP A 13 10.48 -11.89 -3.54
C ASP A 13 9.07 -11.82 -2.94
N LEU A 14 8.94 -11.87 -1.60
CA LEU A 14 7.63 -11.76 -0.93
C LEU A 14 7.07 -10.34 -0.99
N GLY A 15 7.90 -9.31 -0.78
CA GLY A 15 7.49 -7.90 -0.90
C GLY A 15 7.12 -7.55 -2.34
N MET A 16 7.94 -7.95 -3.32
CA MET A 16 7.64 -7.74 -4.75
C MET A 16 6.36 -8.44 -5.21
N LYS A 17 6.02 -9.62 -4.68
CA LYS A 17 4.74 -10.29 -4.98
C LYS A 17 3.56 -9.52 -4.42
N VAL A 18 3.64 -9.04 -3.19
CA VAL A 18 2.55 -8.27 -2.58
C VAL A 18 2.36 -6.94 -3.30
N LEU A 19 3.45 -6.24 -3.64
CA LEU A 19 3.39 -5.03 -4.48
C LEU A 19 2.79 -5.31 -5.87
N ARG A 20 3.14 -6.43 -6.52
CA ARG A 20 2.53 -6.82 -7.81
C ARG A 20 1.05 -7.15 -7.70
N THR A 21 0.64 -7.95 -6.72
CA THR A 21 -0.77 -8.30 -6.55
C THR A 21 -1.61 -7.08 -6.12
N LEU A 22 -1.01 -6.16 -5.37
CA LEU A 22 -1.62 -4.87 -5.07
C LEU A 22 -1.73 -4.02 -6.33
N ALA A 23 -0.66 -3.88 -7.11
CA ALA A 23 -0.65 -3.15 -8.38
C ALA A 23 -1.62 -3.75 -9.42
N GLU A 24 -1.80 -5.07 -9.44
CA GLU A 24 -2.81 -5.74 -10.28
C GLU A 24 -4.25 -5.51 -9.76
N GLN A 25 -4.42 -5.23 -8.45
CA GLN A 25 -5.68 -4.74 -7.87
C GLN A 25 -5.82 -3.20 -7.92
N VAL A 26 -4.78 -2.48 -8.36
CA VAL A 26 -4.85 -1.09 -8.82
C VAL A 26 -5.33 -1.16 -10.27
N ASP A 27 -6.56 -1.62 -10.47
CA ASP A 27 -7.30 -1.14 -11.64
C ASP A 27 -7.38 0.37 -11.45
N ASP A 28 -6.65 1.12 -12.28
CA ASP A 28 -6.61 2.60 -12.26
C ASP A 28 -8.02 3.23 -12.36
N GLU A 29 -9.03 2.44 -12.76
CA GLU A 29 -10.44 2.83 -12.74
C GLU A 29 -11.02 2.99 -11.33
N LEU A 30 -10.51 2.27 -10.33
CA LEU A 30 -11.08 2.29 -8.99
C LEU A 30 -10.68 3.56 -8.24
N LEU A 31 -9.49 4.11 -8.41
CA LEU A 31 -9.04 5.31 -7.70
C LEU A 31 -9.54 6.63 -8.33
N ARG A 32 -10.73 6.63 -8.93
CA ARG A 32 -11.36 7.83 -9.54
C ARG A 32 -12.25 8.60 -8.57
N THR A 33 -12.63 8.01 -7.45
CA THR A 33 -13.51 8.65 -6.46
C THR A 33 -12.84 8.69 -5.09
N GLU A 34 -13.19 9.70 -4.28
CA GLU A 34 -12.67 9.85 -2.93
C GLU A 34 -12.97 8.61 -2.07
N GLU A 35 -14.15 8.01 -2.23
CA GLU A 35 -14.56 6.81 -1.51
C GLU A 35 -13.61 5.63 -1.79
N SER A 36 -13.26 5.40 -3.05
CA SER A 36 -12.34 4.32 -3.42
C SER A 36 -10.93 4.55 -2.93
N VAL A 37 -10.44 5.80 -2.97
CA VAL A 37 -9.12 6.15 -2.44
C VAL A 37 -9.08 5.91 -0.92
N ARG A 38 -10.13 6.32 -0.19
CA ARG A 38 -10.25 6.05 1.26
C ARG A 38 -10.32 4.56 1.57
N LYS A 39 -11.08 3.79 0.80
CA LYS A 39 -11.15 2.32 0.96
C LYS A 39 -9.76 1.70 0.80
N ARG A 40 -9.00 2.15 -0.20
CA ARG A 40 -7.64 1.65 -0.44
C ARG A 40 -6.65 2.04 0.66
N VAL A 41 -6.79 3.23 1.25
CA VAL A 41 -6.02 3.62 2.44
C VAL A 41 -6.28 2.64 3.59
N MET A 42 -7.54 2.29 3.85
CA MET A 42 -7.88 1.32 4.89
C MET A 42 -7.31 -0.08 4.61
N GLU A 43 -7.42 -0.57 3.36
CA GLU A 43 -6.84 -1.86 2.96
C GLU A 43 -5.31 -1.88 3.13
N THR A 44 -4.65 -0.79 2.76
CA THR A 44 -3.19 -0.63 2.89
C THR A 44 -2.76 -0.64 4.36
N GLN A 45 -3.52 0.02 5.23
CA GLN A 45 -3.27 0.00 6.67
C GLN A 45 -3.47 -1.38 7.29
N LEU A 46 -4.55 -2.08 6.93
CA LEU A 46 -4.78 -3.46 7.41
C LEU A 46 -3.65 -4.41 7.00
N LYS A 47 -3.14 -4.28 5.78
CA LYS A 47 -2.00 -5.09 5.29
C LYS A 47 -0.70 -4.78 6.03
N TYR A 48 -0.49 -3.53 6.42
CA TYR A 48 0.66 -3.16 7.24
C TYR A 48 0.53 -3.71 8.66
N GLU A 49 -0.66 -3.58 9.26
CA GLU A 49 -0.96 -4.09 10.61
C GLU A 49 -0.90 -5.63 10.67
N SER A 50 -1.26 -6.32 9.59
CA SER A 50 -1.12 -7.78 9.48
C SER A 50 0.32 -8.25 9.19
N GLY A 51 1.23 -7.32 8.88
CA GLY A 51 2.61 -7.63 8.49
C GLY A 51 2.75 -8.17 7.06
N GLU A 52 1.72 -8.05 6.22
CA GLU A 52 1.75 -8.43 4.80
C GLU A 52 2.62 -7.49 3.96
N ILE A 53 2.74 -6.22 4.35
CA ILE A 53 3.62 -5.23 3.73
C ILE A 53 4.55 -4.59 4.76
N LYS A 54 5.73 -4.16 4.31
CA LYS A 54 6.73 -3.50 5.15
C LYS A 54 6.42 -2.02 5.32
N GLU A 55 7.04 -1.38 6.31
CA GLU A 55 6.84 0.06 6.58
C GLU A 55 7.23 0.96 5.39
N GLU A 56 8.26 0.59 4.64
CA GLU A 56 8.69 1.30 3.43
C GLU A 56 7.62 1.24 2.33
N GLU A 57 7.11 0.03 2.04
CA GLU A 57 6.03 -0.19 1.07
C GLU A 57 4.74 0.52 1.49
N TYR A 58 4.41 0.46 2.78
CA TYR A 58 3.30 1.19 3.36
C TYR A 58 3.45 2.71 3.16
N ARG A 59 4.63 3.28 3.43
CA ARG A 59 4.90 4.71 3.23
C ARG A 59 4.74 5.12 1.77
N GLU A 60 5.34 4.37 0.84
CA GLU A 60 5.24 4.66 -0.59
C GLU A 60 3.79 4.62 -1.08
N MET A 61 3.03 3.61 -0.67
CA MET A 61 1.62 3.48 -1.02
C MET A 61 0.77 4.61 -0.43
N MET A 62 1.01 4.97 0.83
CA MET A 62 0.28 6.05 1.50
C MET A 62 0.55 7.40 0.85
N ASP A 63 1.79 7.67 0.43
CA ASP A 63 2.14 8.88 -0.30
C ASP A 63 1.47 8.94 -1.68
N TYR A 64 1.41 7.81 -2.39
CA TYR A 64 0.67 7.71 -3.66
C TYR A 64 -0.83 7.97 -3.48
N LEU A 65 -1.46 7.28 -2.52
CA LEU A 65 -2.89 7.41 -2.25
C LEU A 65 -3.26 8.82 -1.77
N LYS A 66 -2.39 9.46 -0.99
CA LYS A 66 -2.58 10.85 -0.55
C LYS A 66 -2.58 11.82 -1.73
N LYS A 67 -1.61 11.70 -2.64
CA LYS A 67 -1.58 12.52 -3.87
C LYS A 67 -2.85 12.30 -4.70
N ARG A 68 -3.26 11.04 -4.86
CA ARG A 68 -4.46 10.70 -5.62
C ARG A 68 -5.74 11.26 -4.98
N LEU A 69 -5.83 11.27 -3.65
CA LEU A 69 -6.95 11.89 -2.94
C LEU A 69 -7.01 13.40 -3.19
N GLU A 70 -5.85 14.08 -3.23
CA GLU A 70 -5.78 15.51 -3.52
C GLU A 70 -6.18 15.83 -4.96
N GLU A 71 -5.85 14.97 -5.92
CA GLU A 71 -6.27 15.11 -7.32
C GLU A 71 -7.79 14.96 -7.47
N VAL A 72 -8.36 13.90 -6.90
CA VAL A 72 -9.80 13.62 -6.99
C VAL A 72 -10.64 14.67 -6.27
N LYS A 73 -10.10 15.36 -5.25
CA LYS A 73 -10.79 16.48 -4.58
C LYS A 73 -10.77 17.79 -5.37
N LYS A 74 -9.87 17.93 -6.34
CA LYS A 74 -9.73 19.13 -7.17
C LYS A 74 -10.56 19.06 -8.46
N GLU A 75 -10.96 17.86 -8.87
CA GLU A 75 -11.97 17.63 -9.92
C GLU A 75 -13.40 17.89 -9.39
#